data_AF-A0A4Q4ST62-F1
#
_entry.id   AF-A0A4Q4ST62-F1
#
_cell.length_a   1.000
_cell.length_b   1.000
_cell.length_c   1.000
_cell.angle_alpha   90.00
_cell.angle_beta   90.00
_cell.angle_gamma   90.00
#
_symmetry.space_group_name_H-M   'P 1'
#
loop_
_entity.id
_entity.type
_entity.pdbx_description
1 polymer ?
#
loop_
_entity_poly.entity_id
_entity_poly.type
_entity_poly.pdbx_seq_one_letter_code
_entity_poly.pdbx_strand_id
1 'polypeptide(L)'
;MTIPLSEEELVAEFDRRWNRGIIFYEDNPKIQTQTINGFQYEFTVTGAIGKKPFIKDNADEPPAPTSLVKKSPGYVPGSDIDVSGYEITYINDTHLLMFNKFCMYRPHLLLLTKDGHRRQYEQLDLQDFQASWNVLRSLNWKYFMFFNCGKDGGCSRLHVSS
;
A
#
# COMPACT_ATOMS: atom_id res chain seq x y z
N MET A 1 -1.97 20.94 1.03
CA MET A 1 -1.15 20.53 2.19
C MET A 1 -0.06 19.62 1.67
N THR A 2 1.19 19.84 2.04
CA THR A 2 2.33 18.98 1.67
C THR A 2 2.50 17.88 2.71
N ILE A 3 2.96 16.69 2.31
CA ILE A 3 3.42 15.71 3.31
C ILE A 3 4.53 16.35 4.15
N PRO A 4 4.60 16.08 5.46
CA PRO A 4 5.55 16.74 6.35
C PRO A 4 6.99 16.21 6.23
N LEU A 5 7.23 15.25 5.32
CA LEU A 5 8.52 14.58 5.14
C LEU A 5 9.08 14.85 3.74
N SER A 6 10.38 15.10 3.65
CA SER A 6 11.10 15.00 2.39
C SER A 6 11.15 13.54 1.92
N GLU A 7 11.51 13.33 0.65
CA GLU A 7 11.72 11.97 0.14
C GLU A 7 12.86 11.26 0.89
N GLU A 8 13.94 11.98 1.20
CA GLU A 8 15.07 11.44 1.97
C GLU A 8 14.64 11.01 3.38
N GLU A 9 13.81 11.80 4.05
CA GLU A 9 13.27 11.46 5.38
C GLU A 9 12.34 10.25 5.31
N LEU A 10 11.50 10.17 4.27
CA LEU A 10 10.63 9.03 4.02
C LEU A 10 11.44 7.74 3.80
N VAL A 11 12.52 7.82 3.02
CA VAL A 11 13.43 6.72 2.74
C VAL A 11 14.18 6.29 4.01
N ALA A 12 14.67 7.24 4.81
CA ALA A 12 15.35 6.93 6.07
C ALA A 12 14.42 6.26 7.09
N GLU A 13 13.16 6.70 7.14
CA GLU A 13 12.15 6.09 8.00
C GLU A 13 11.77 4.68 7.55
N PHE A 14 11.68 4.46 6.23
CA PHE A 14 11.53 3.13 5.65
C PHE A 14 12.66 2.19 6.11
N ASP A 15 13.92 2.61 5.96
CA ASP A 15 15.09 1.81 6.36
C ASP A 15 15.05 1.46 7.84
N ARG A 16 14.70 2.44 8.68
CA ARG A 16 14.61 2.23 10.12
C ARG A 16 13.59 1.14 10.46
N ARG A 17 12.45 1.10 9.77
CA ARG A 17 11.39 0.09 9.99
C ARG A 17 11.75 -1.26 9.39
N TRP A 18 12.40 -1.27 8.22
CA TRP A 18 12.93 -2.49 7.61
C TRP A 18 14.00 -3.14 8.48
N ASN A 19 14.99 -2.38 8.96
CA ASN A 19 16.04 -2.87 9.86
C ASN A 19 15.51 -3.43 11.19
N ARG A 20 14.31 -2.99 11.62
CA ARG A 20 13.62 -3.51 12.81
C ARG A 20 12.74 -4.73 12.53
N GLY A 21 12.67 -5.19 11.28
CA GLY A 21 11.81 -6.31 10.86
C GLY A 21 10.32 -5.98 10.84
N ILE A 22 9.95 -4.70 10.86
CA ILE A 22 8.55 -4.24 10.77
C ILE A 22 8.09 -4.33 9.31
N ILE A 23 8.89 -3.80 8.39
CA ILE A 23 8.68 -3.89 6.94
C ILE A 23 9.50 -5.05 6.39
N PHE A 24 8.91 -5.82 5.47
CA PHE A 24 9.60 -6.85 4.72
C PHE A 24 9.96 -6.34 3.33
N TYR A 25 11.26 -6.24 3.07
CA TYR A 25 11.86 -5.81 1.83
C TYR A 25 13.16 -6.59 1.58
N GLU A 26 13.56 -6.70 0.33
CA GLU A 26 14.84 -7.27 -0.10
C GLU A 26 15.60 -6.23 -0.91
N ASP A 27 16.81 -5.89 -0.47
CA ASP A 27 17.63 -4.78 -0.98
C ASP A 27 18.28 -5.03 -2.34
N ASN A 28 18.23 -6.28 -2.82
CA ASN A 28 18.86 -6.67 -4.07
C ASN A 28 17.98 -7.66 -4.83
N PRO A 29 16.77 -7.26 -5.25
CA PRO A 29 15.92 -8.13 -6.02
C PRO A 29 16.57 -8.39 -7.39
N LYS A 30 16.37 -9.60 -7.93
CA LYS A 30 16.85 -9.89 -9.28
C LYS A 30 15.90 -9.27 -10.29
N ILE A 31 16.33 -8.18 -10.91
CA ILE A 31 15.59 -7.48 -11.97
C ILE A 31 16.13 -7.92 -13.34
N GLN A 32 15.23 -8.26 -14.25
CA GLN A 32 15.55 -8.53 -15.65
C GLN A 32 14.65 -7.71 -16.55
N THR A 33 15.24 -6.93 -17.46
CA THR A 33 14.51 -6.12 -18.43
C THR A 33 14.54 -6.77 -19.80
N GLN A 34 13.40 -6.85 -20.48
CA GLN A 34 13.30 -7.36 -21.85
C GLN A 34 12.50 -6.39 -22.72
N THR A 35 12.85 -6.26 -24.00
CA THR A 35 12.04 -5.51 -24.96
C THR A 35 11.39 -6.47 -25.93
N ILE A 36 10.06 -6.49 -25.97
CA ILE A 36 9.26 -7.36 -26.85
C ILE A 36 8.29 -6.46 -27.62
N ASN A 37 8.36 -6.49 -28.95
CA ASN A 37 7.48 -5.71 -29.84
C ASN A 37 7.45 -4.19 -29.51
N GLY A 38 8.58 -3.62 -29.07
CA GLY A 38 8.69 -2.21 -28.71
C GLY A 38 8.25 -1.86 -27.29
N PHE A 39 7.76 -2.83 -26.50
CA PHE A 39 7.44 -2.64 -25.09
C PHE A 39 8.57 -3.13 -24.20
N GLN A 40 8.95 -2.33 -23.21
CA GLN A 40 9.89 -2.73 -22.17
C GLN A 40 9.14 -3.39 -21.02
N TYR A 41 9.58 -4.60 -20.66
CA TYR A 41 9.08 -5.38 -19.56
C TYR A 41 10.16 -5.46 -18.49
N GLU A 42 9.76 -5.28 -17.24
CA GLU A 42 10.60 -5.53 -16.07
C GLU A 42 10.07 -6.77 -15.34
N PHE A 43 10.94 -7.76 -15.15
CA PHE A 43 10.67 -8.95 -14.36
C PHE A 43 11.50 -8.89 -13.09
N THR A 44 10.83 -8.80 -11.95
CA THR A 44 11.49 -8.64 -10.66
C THR A 44 11.22 -9.84 -9.77
N VAL A 45 12.28 -10.50 -9.33
CA VAL A 45 12.23 -11.67 -8.45
C VAL A 45 12.73 -11.27 -7.06
N THR A 46 11.87 -11.43 -6.05
CA THR A 46 12.20 -11.15 -4.65
C THR A 46 11.60 -12.18 -3.69
N GLY A 47 12.33 -12.49 -2.63
CA GLY A 47 11.87 -13.24 -1.46
C GLY A 47 10.96 -12.46 -0.52
N ALA A 48 10.82 -11.14 -0.65
CA ALA A 48 9.94 -10.32 0.20
C ALA A 48 8.47 -10.79 0.11
N ILE A 49 8.03 -11.17 -1.10
CA ILE A 49 6.68 -11.69 -1.36
C ILE A 49 6.46 -13.06 -0.73
N GLY A 50 7.51 -13.89 -0.60
CA GLY A 50 7.41 -15.22 0.00
C GLY A 50 6.97 -15.21 1.48
N LYS A 51 7.11 -14.07 2.18
CA LYS A 51 6.63 -13.88 3.55
C LYS A 51 5.16 -13.44 3.62
N LYS A 52 4.55 -13.08 2.49
CA LYS A 52 3.14 -12.66 2.45
C LYS A 52 2.25 -13.88 2.71
N PRO A 53 1.30 -13.81 3.66
CA PRO A 53 0.37 -14.91 3.87
C PRO A 53 -0.45 -15.14 2.60
N PHE A 54 -0.57 -16.41 2.20
CA PHE A 54 -1.40 -16.80 1.07
C PHE A 54 -2.87 -16.72 1.47
N ILE A 55 -3.62 -15.84 0.81
CA ILE A 55 -5.08 -15.73 0.98
C ILE A 55 -5.71 -16.57 -0.14
N LYS A 56 -6.35 -17.68 0.24
CA LYS A 56 -6.97 -18.63 -0.71
C LYS A 56 -8.11 -18.01 -1.51
N ASP A 57 -8.84 -17.07 -0.92
CA ASP A 57 -9.92 -16.34 -1.55
C ASP A 57 -9.86 -14.85 -1.16
N ASN A 58 -9.45 -14.00 -2.11
CA ASN A 58 -9.74 -12.57 -2.05
C ASN A 58 -11.20 -12.41 -2.48
N ALA A 59 -12.14 -12.71 -1.59
CA ALA A 59 -13.54 -12.40 -1.83
C ALA A 59 -13.73 -10.88 -1.82
N ASP A 60 -14.62 -10.36 -2.67
CA ASP A 60 -15.08 -8.97 -2.59
C ASP A 60 -16.04 -8.75 -1.41
N GLU A 61 -16.39 -9.82 -0.69
CA GLU A 61 -17.27 -9.79 0.47
C GLU A 61 -16.46 -9.69 1.78
N PRO A 62 -16.91 -8.86 2.74
CA PRO A 62 -16.36 -8.87 4.09
C PRO A 62 -16.44 -10.27 4.69
N PRO A 63 -15.39 -10.78 5.35
CA PRO A 63 -15.52 -12.02 6.10
C PRO A 63 -16.67 -11.87 7.11
N ALA A 64 -17.50 -12.93 7.23
CA ALA A 64 -18.58 -12.98 8.21
C ALA A 64 -18.04 -12.63 9.61
N PRO A 65 -18.86 -12.00 10.49
CA PRO A 65 -18.44 -11.57 11.83
C PRO A 65 -18.28 -12.77 12.78
N THR A 66 -17.37 -13.69 12.49
CA THR A 66 -17.21 -14.96 13.21
C THR A 66 -15.82 -15.21 13.76
N SER A 67 -14.90 -14.24 13.72
CA SER A 67 -13.62 -14.39 14.42
C SER A 67 -13.54 -13.42 15.61
N LEU A 68 -13.71 -13.98 16.82
CA LEU A 68 -13.36 -13.42 18.13
C LEU A 68 -11.83 -13.18 18.28
N VAL A 69 -11.11 -12.97 17.18
CA VAL A 69 -9.70 -12.62 17.20
C VAL A 69 -9.63 -11.16 17.61
N LYS A 70 -9.04 -10.86 18.77
CA LYS A 70 -8.72 -9.50 19.16
C LYS A 70 -7.86 -8.87 18.06
N LYS A 71 -8.49 -8.03 17.25
CA LYS A 71 -7.79 -7.21 16.26
C LYS A 71 -6.77 -6.34 17.00
N SER A 72 -5.56 -6.22 16.45
CA SER A 72 -4.56 -5.29 16.97
C SER A 72 -5.12 -3.87 17.00
N PRO A 73 -4.56 -2.96 17.82
CA PRO A 73 -5.05 -1.58 17.94
C PRO A 73 -5.06 -0.80 16.62
N GLY A 74 -4.27 -1.22 15.61
CA GLY A 74 -4.18 -0.57 14.32
C GLY A 74 -5.30 -0.90 13.33
N TYR A 75 -6.26 -1.76 13.68
CA TYR A 75 -7.46 -1.93 12.86
C TYR A 75 -8.46 -0.82 13.14
N VAL A 76 -8.78 -0.03 12.13
CA VAL A 76 -9.91 0.90 12.17
C VAL A 76 -11.23 0.16 11.89
N PRO A 77 -12.38 0.65 12.40
CA PRO A 77 -13.70 0.06 12.09
C PRO A 77 -13.91 -0.12 10.59
N GLY A 78 -14.42 -1.29 10.19
CA GLY A 78 -14.65 -1.65 8.79
C GLY A 78 -13.45 -2.17 8.02
N SER A 79 -12.21 -1.89 8.47
CA SER A 79 -11.00 -2.24 7.73
C SER A 79 -10.49 -3.66 7.99
N ASP A 80 -9.93 -4.27 6.95
CA ASP A 80 -9.16 -5.52 6.95
C ASP A 80 -7.63 -5.30 6.97
N ILE A 81 -7.16 -4.05 7.11
CA ILE A 81 -5.75 -3.67 7.12
C ILE A 81 -5.35 -3.20 8.53
N ASP A 82 -4.30 -3.81 9.08
CA ASP A 82 -3.65 -3.32 10.31
C ASP A 82 -2.64 -2.24 9.95
N VAL A 83 -2.87 -1.02 10.44
CA VAL A 83 -2.00 0.12 10.15
C VAL A 83 -0.82 0.24 11.12
N SER A 84 -0.86 -0.45 12.26
CA SER A 84 0.07 -0.25 13.38
C SER A 84 1.53 -0.49 12.99
N GLY A 85 2.34 0.56 13.12
CA GLY A 85 3.78 0.53 12.83
C GLY A 85 4.13 0.85 11.37
N TYR A 86 3.14 1.17 10.53
CA TYR A 86 3.32 1.49 9.11
C TYR A 86 2.88 2.91 8.77
N GLU A 87 2.21 3.61 9.68
CA GLU A 87 1.69 4.96 9.49
C GLU A 87 2.80 5.98 9.23
N ILE A 88 2.55 6.93 8.33
CA ILE A 88 3.43 8.07 8.04
C ILE A 88 2.73 9.36 8.44
N THR A 89 1.60 9.68 7.80
CA THR A 89 0.83 10.89 8.05
C THR A 89 -0.58 10.77 7.47
N TYR A 90 -1.49 11.65 7.91
CA TYR A 90 -2.75 11.87 7.21
C TYR A 90 -2.59 12.86 6.05
N ILE A 91 -3.34 12.64 4.97
CA ILE A 91 -3.43 13.48 3.78
C ILE A 91 -4.85 14.02 3.69
N ASN A 92 -4.99 15.35 3.69
CA ASN A 92 -6.26 16.07 3.60
C ASN A 92 -7.32 15.62 4.65
N ASP A 93 -6.90 15.02 5.76
CA ASP A 93 -7.75 14.35 6.77
C ASP A 93 -8.66 13.22 6.28
N THR A 94 -8.53 12.82 5.02
CA THR A 94 -9.37 11.80 4.37
C THR A 94 -8.63 10.49 4.13
N HIS A 95 -7.30 10.53 4.05
CA HIS A 95 -6.46 9.37 3.78
C HIS A 95 -5.30 9.24 4.76
N LEU A 96 -4.89 8.02 5.03
CA LEU A 96 -3.65 7.69 5.73
C LEU A 96 -2.60 7.28 4.70
N LEU A 97 -1.49 7.99 4.63
CA LEU A 97 -0.29 7.53 3.95
C LEU A 97 0.49 6.61 4.90
N MET A 98 0.83 5.42 4.43
CA MET A 98 1.55 4.41 5.19
C MET A 98 2.52 3.61 4.31
N PHE A 99 3.48 2.92 4.91
CA PHE A 99 4.31 1.95 4.20
C PHE A 99 3.53 0.67 3.93
N ASN A 100 3.77 0.05 2.77
CA ASN A 100 3.36 -1.33 2.57
C ASN A 100 4.19 -2.24 3.51
N LYS A 101 3.57 -3.29 4.05
CA LYS A 101 4.27 -4.25 4.91
C LYS A 101 5.19 -5.18 4.11
N PHE A 102 4.78 -5.54 2.89
CA PHE A 102 5.51 -6.44 1.99
C PHE A 102 5.93 -5.64 0.75
N CYS A 103 7.03 -4.93 0.88
CA CYS A 103 7.48 -3.97 -0.12
C CYS A 103 8.21 -4.67 -1.27
N MET A 104 7.84 -4.25 -2.48
CA MET A 104 8.56 -4.57 -3.71
C MET A 104 9.63 -3.51 -4.01
N TYR A 105 9.33 -2.26 -3.66
CA TYR A 105 10.15 -1.08 -3.89
C TYR A 105 10.50 -0.39 -2.58
N ARG A 106 11.60 0.37 -2.60
CA ARG A 106 12.08 1.17 -1.48
C ARG A 106 11.86 2.67 -1.75
N PRO A 107 10.87 3.31 -1.10
CA PRO A 107 9.74 2.74 -0.37
C PRO A 107 8.55 2.38 -1.29
N HIS A 108 7.75 1.40 -0.87
CA HIS A 108 6.43 1.11 -1.44
C HIS A 108 5.38 1.61 -0.45
N LEU A 109 4.52 2.51 -0.90
CA LEU A 109 3.53 3.21 -0.07
C LEU A 109 2.13 2.68 -0.34
N LEU A 110 1.23 2.93 0.61
CA LEU A 110 -0.21 2.78 0.46
C LEU A 110 -0.88 4.08 0.91
N LEU A 111 -1.87 4.53 0.14
CA LEU A 111 -2.76 5.63 0.46
C LEU A 111 -4.14 5.04 0.77
N LEU A 112 -4.39 4.86 2.05
CA LEU A 112 -5.57 4.18 2.59
C LEU A 112 -6.66 5.20 2.91
N THR A 113 -7.92 4.95 2.52
CA THR A 113 -9.02 5.81 2.98
C THR A 113 -9.15 5.75 4.50
N LYS A 114 -9.51 6.86 5.14
CA LYS A 114 -9.76 6.88 6.59
C LYS A 114 -11.05 6.13 6.94
N ASP A 115 -12.00 6.09 6.02
CA ASP A 115 -13.23 5.30 6.16
C ASP A 115 -12.98 3.83 5.81
N GLY A 116 -12.81 3.02 6.85
CA GLY A 116 -12.62 1.56 6.74
C GLY A 116 -13.76 0.81 6.05
N HIS A 117 -14.91 1.44 5.80
CA HIS A 117 -16.04 0.81 5.12
C HIS A 117 -15.99 0.95 3.59
N ARG A 118 -15.14 1.81 3.03
CA ARG A 118 -14.96 1.88 1.58
C ARG A 118 -14.30 0.60 1.04
N ARG A 119 -14.71 0.19 -0.15
CA ARG A 119 -14.31 -1.08 -0.77
C ARG A 119 -13.55 -0.88 -2.07
N GLN A 120 -12.58 -1.75 -2.33
CA GLN A 120 -11.74 -1.72 -3.54
C GLN A 120 -12.52 -1.82 -4.85
N TYR A 121 -13.76 -2.32 -4.85
CA TYR A 121 -14.61 -2.35 -6.04
C TYR A 121 -15.38 -1.03 -6.27
N GLU A 122 -15.34 -0.11 -5.31
CA GLU A 122 -15.92 1.22 -5.48
C GLU A 122 -15.01 2.09 -6.34
N GLN A 123 -15.63 3.04 -7.07
CA GLN A 123 -14.90 3.99 -7.89
C GLN A 123 -14.14 4.99 -7.02
N LEU A 124 -13.00 5.47 -7.53
CA LEU A 124 -12.28 6.59 -6.93
C LEU A 124 -13.09 7.87 -7.08
N ASP A 125 -13.15 8.67 -6.02
CA ASP A 125 -13.81 9.96 -5.97
C ASP A 125 -12.82 11.13 -6.03
N LEU A 126 -13.35 12.35 -5.99
CA LEU A 126 -12.52 13.56 -6.03
C LEU A 126 -11.49 13.62 -4.87
N GLN A 127 -11.83 13.13 -3.68
CA GLN A 127 -10.96 13.17 -2.52
C GLN A 127 -9.78 12.21 -2.70
N ASP A 128 -10.02 11.04 -3.31
CA ASP A 128 -9.00 10.07 -3.65
C ASP A 128 -7.96 10.71 -4.60
N PHE A 129 -8.42 11.28 -5.71
CA PHE A 129 -7.53 11.95 -6.67
C PHE A 129 -6.78 13.14 -6.05
N GLN A 130 -7.43 13.94 -5.22
CA GLN A 130 -6.78 15.06 -4.52
C GLN A 130 -5.69 14.59 -3.55
N ALA A 131 -5.93 13.50 -2.82
CA ALA A 131 -4.95 12.94 -1.91
C ALA A 131 -3.74 12.39 -2.68
N SER A 132 -3.97 11.59 -3.72
CA SER A 132 -2.88 11.06 -4.57
C SER A 132 -2.08 12.17 -5.23
N TRP A 133 -2.75 13.20 -5.77
CA TRP A 133 -2.08 14.35 -6.38
C TRP A 133 -1.17 15.09 -5.38
N ASN A 134 -1.65 15.30 -4.16
CA ASN A 134 -0.87 15.96 -3.11
C ASN A 134 0.36 15.14 -2.71
N VAL A 135 0.24 13.82 -2.62
CA VAL A 135 1.36 12.92 -2.33
C VAL A 135 2.39 12.97 -3.46
N LEU A 136 1.97 12.73 -4.71
CA LEU A 136 2.85 12.72 -5.88
C LEU A 136 3.58 14.05 -6.06
N ARG A 137 2.85 15.18 -5.93
CA ARG A 137 3.44 16.51 -5.99
C ARG A 137 4.47 16.74 -4.89
N SER A 138 4.20 16.29 -3.66
CA SER A 138 5.13 16.49 -2.55
C SER A 138 6.38 15.60 -2.65
N LEU A 139 6.27 14.47 -3.34
CA LEU A 139 7.40 13.57 -3.66
C LEU A 139 8.05 13.88 -5.02
N ASN A 140 7.86 15.11 -5.53
CA ASN A 140 8.45 15.59 -6.78
C ASN A 140 8.20 14.67 -7.99
N TRP A 141 7.05 14.00 -8.03
CA TRP A 141 6.63 13.12 -9.14
C TRP A 141 7.58 11.95 -9.42
N LYS A 142 8.40 11.54 -8.45
CA LYS A 142 9.30 10.37 -8.56
C LYS A 142 8.60 9.02 -8.41
N TYR A 143 7.31 9.05 -8.09
CA TYR A 143 6.47 7.89 -7.85
C TYR A 143 5.34 7.87 -8.87
N PHE A 144 4.76 6.69 -9.08
CA PHE A 144 3.48 6.56 -9.74
C PHE A 144 2.47 5.97 -8.76
N MET A 145 1.19 6.24 -8.99
CA MET A 145 0.08 5.69 -8.23
C MET A 145 -0.74 4.80 -9.17
N PHE A 146 -1.25 3.70 -8.63
CA PHE A 146 -2.16 2.81 -9.34
C PHE A 146 -3.21 2.28 -8.37
N PHE A 147 -4.36 1.87 -8.89
CA PHE A 147 -5.45 1.36 -8.08
C PHE A 147 -5.99 0.06 -8.67
N ASN A 148 -6.01 -0.98 -7.85
CA ASN A 148 -6.47 -2.31 -8.23
C ASN A 148 -7.97 -2.47 -7.94
N CYS A 149 -8.84 -2.11 -8.87
CA CYS A 149 -10.29 -2.10 -8.63
C CYS A 149 -10.89 -3.52 -8.57
N GLY A 150 -11.35 -3.94 -7.40
CA GLY A 150 -11.98 -5.24 -7.16
C GLY A 150 -11.07 -6.46 -7.38
N LYS A 151 -11.65 -7.66 -7.21
CA LYS A 151 -10.95 -8.94 -7.35
C LYS A 151 -10.26 -9.11 -8.71
N ASP A 152 -10.95 -8.83 -9.80
CA ASP A 152 -10.40 -8.98 -11.16
C ASP A 152 -9.32 -7.93 -11.48
N GLY A 153 -9.33 -6.80 -10.77
CA GLY A 153 -8.25 -5.81 -10.79
C GLY A 153 -7.02 -6.21 -9.97
N GLY A 154 -7.02 -7.40 -9.35
CA GLY A 154 -5.89 -7.90 -8.57
C GLY A 154 -5.80 -7.33 -7.15
N CYS A 155 -6.92 -6.85 -6.59
CA CYS A 155 -6.92 -6.41 -5.20
C CYS A 155 -6.64 -7.61 -4.27
N SER A 156 -5.90 -7.35 -3.18
CA SER A 156 -5.64 -8.36 -2.13
C SER A 156 -6.21 -7.97 -0.78
N ARG A 157 -6.98 -6.87 -0.76
CA ARG A 157 -7.60 -6.24 0.40
C ARG A 157 -9.00 -5.77 0.01
N LEU A 158 -9.86 -5.69 1.01
CA LEU A 158 -11.21 -5.17 0.83
C LEU A 158 -11.23 -3.65 0.96
N HIS A 159 -10.55 -3.08 1.95
CA HIS A 159 -10.52 -1.64 2.20
C HIS A 159 -9.77 -0.88 1.08
N VAL A 160 -10.31 0.26 0.63
CA VAL A 160 -9.71 1.12 -0.39
C VAL A 160 -8.31 1.58 -0.01
N SER A 161 -7.33 1.14 -0.79
CA SER A 161 -5.92 1.51 -0.77
C SER A 161 -5.42 1.67 -2.21
N SER A 162 -4.75 2.79 -2.46
CA SER A 162 -4.04 3.10 -3.72
C SER A 162 -2.55 3.33 -3.49
#